data_AF-A0A2G2Z9I3-F1
#
_entry.id   AF-A0A2G2Z9I3-F1
#
_cell.length_a   1.000
_cell.length_b   1.000
_cell.length_c   1.000
_cell.angle_alpha   90.00
_cell.angle_beta   90.00
_cell.angle_gamma   90.00
#
_symmetry.space_group_name_H-M   'P 1'
#
loop_
_entity.id
_entity.type
_entity.pdbx_description
1 polymer ?
#
loop_
_entity_poly.entity_id
_entity_poly.type
_entity_poly.pdbx_seq_one_letter_code
_entity_poly.pdbx_strand_id
1 'polypeptide(L)'
;MDNLKNHLSLMRSLVCEGKFLYVRCGNHILNLIVKAGLEKADAAIGKIREGIKYIKNSEIRLVKFVECLSNLGLPCSKKLCQDMPIRWNSTYQMIESAPAYQQEYNRYDLIDPNFRHGLLENE
;
A
#
# COMPACT_ATOMS: atom_id res chain seq x y z
N MET A 1 14.42 -2.49 27.81
CA MET A 1 15.15 -3.77 27.63
C MET A 1 16.50 -3.73 28.31
N ASP A 2 17.23 -2.62 28.26
CA ASP A 2 18.52 -2.49 28.95
C ASP A 2 18.41 -2.70 30.47
N ASN A 3 17.36 -2.19 31.10
CA ASN A 3 17.08 -2.46 32.51
C ASN A 3 16.83 -3.95 32.82
N LEU A 4 16.16 -4.69 31.93
CA LEU A 4 15.92 -6.12 32.11
C LEU A 4 17.22 -6.92 31.95
N LYS A 5 18.03 -6.58 30.94
CA LYS A 5 19.33 -7.22 30.72
C LYS A 5 20.29 -6.96 31.89
N ASN A 6 20.34 -5.72 32.38
CA ASN A 6 21.17 -5.33 33.53
C ASN A 6 20.74 -6.05 34.81
N HIS A 7 19.43 -6.15 35.07
CA HIS A 7 18.90 -6.87 36.24
C HIS A 7 19.21 -8.36 36.19
N LEU A 8 18.99 -9.02 35.04
CA LEU A 8 19.33 -10.44 34.84
C LEU A 8 20.85 -10.69 34.92
N SER A 9 21.66 -9.70 34.54
CA SER A 9 23.12 -9.72 34.70
C SER A 9 23.56 -9.67 36.15
N LEU A 10 22.94 -8.79 36.95
CA LEU A 10 23.18 -8.71 38.40
C LEU A 10 22.78 -10.02 39.10
N MET A 11 21.72 -10.69 38.63
CA MET A 11 21.26 -11.97 39.15
C MET A 11 22.03 -13.20 38.62
N ARG A 12 23.03 -13.03 37.74
CA ARG A 12 23.76 -14.12 37.07
C ARG A 12 22.85 -15.14 36.38
N SER A 13 21.68 -14.73 35.91
CA SER A 13 20.64 -15.62 35.33
C SER A 13 20.55 -15.54 33.80
N LEU A 14 21.51 -14.88 33.15
CA LEU A 14 21.61 -14.79 31.69
C LEU A 14 22.07 -16.11 31.07
N VAL A 15 21.12 -16.86 30.53
CA VAL A 15 21.43 -17.99 29.63
C VAL A 15 22.17 -17.44 28.40
N CYS A 16 23.30 -18.08 28.04
CA CYS A 16 24.14 -17.70 26.91
C CYS A 16 24.50 -16.20 26.87
N GLU A 17 24.81 -15.59 28.03
CA GLU A 17 25.17 -14.16 28.15
C GLU A 17 24.08 -13.20 27.62
N GLY A 18 22.84 -13.68 27.50
CA GLY A 18 21.73 -12.91 26.96
C GLY A 18 21.74 -12.74 25.44
N LYS A 19 22.52 -13.54 24.70
CA LYS A 19 22.56 -13.53 23.23
C LYS A 19 21.18 -13.71 22.59
N PHE A 20 20.24 -14.37 23.28
CA PHE A 20 18.87 -14.62 22.82
C PHE A 20 17.79 -13.83 23.56
N LEU A 21 18.16 -12.85 24.40
CA LEU A 21 17.17 -11.99 25.06
C LEU A 21 16.42 -11.07 24.09
N TYR A 22 16.97 -10.86 22.90
CA TYR A 22 16.35 -10.06 21.85
C TYR A 22 16.25 -10.87 20.57
N VAL A 23 15.04 -11.38 20.31
CA VAL A 23 14.69 -12.02 19.04
C VAL A 23 13.52 -11.23 18.46
N ARG A 24 13.66 -10.78 17.23
CA ARG A 24 12.54 -10.15 16.50
C ARG A 24 11.51 -11.22 16.17
N CYS A 25 10.23 -10.93 16.35
CA CYS A 25 9.20 -11.86 15.89
C CYS A 25 9.22 -11.96 14.35
N GLY A 26 8.86 -13.14 13.81
CA GLY A 26 8.84 -13.36 12.37
C GLY A 26 7.98 -12.33 11.62
N ASN A 27 6.85 -11.93 12.22
CA ASN A 27 5.98 -10.89 11.67
C ASN A 27 6.68 -9.52 11.57
N HIS A 28 7.56 -9.18 12.52
CA HIS A 28 8.36 -7.96 12.46
C HIS A 28 9.44 -8.04 11.38
N ILE A 29 10.08 -9.21 11.21
CA ILE A 29 11.05 -9.45 10.13
C ILE A 29 10.36 -9.32 8.77
N LEU A 30 9.19 -9.95 8.58
CA LEU A 30 8.39 -9.86 7.37
C LEU A 30 8.02 -8.42 7.05
N ASN A 31 7.54 -7.65 8.05
CA ASN A 31 7.21 -6.24 7.86
C ASN A 31 8.40 -5.41 7.38
N LEU A 32 9.62 -5.69 7.85
CA LEU A 32 10.83 -4.99 7.40
C LEU A 32 11.16 -5.33 5.94
N ILE A 33 11.07 -6.61 5.57
CA ILE A 33 11.30 -7.06 4.18
C ILE A 33 10.29 -6.42 3.24
N VAL A 34 9.00 -6.46 3.59
CA VAL A 34 7.93 -5.87 2.78
C VAL A 34 8.14 -4.37 2.63
N LYS A 35 8.47 -3.63 3.71
CA LYS A 35 8.75 -2.20 3.62
C LYS A 35 9.90 -1.89 2.67
N ALA A 36 11.02 -2.61 2.79
CA ALA A 36 12.16 -2.44 1.90
C ALA A 36 11.78 -2.72 0.42
N GLY A 37 10.90 -3.68 0.18
CA GLY A 37 10.34 -3.95 -1.16
C GLY A 37 9.43 -2.82 -1.67
N LEU A 38 8.51 -2.34 -0.84
CA LEU A 38 7.59 -1.25 -1.19
C LEU A 38 8.34 0.05 -1.51
N GLU A 39 9.44 0.35 -0.79
CA GLU A 39 10.30 1.51 -1.08
C GLU A 39 10.87 1.49 -2.51
N LYS A 40 11.13 0.30 -3.07
CA LYS A 40 11.61 0.18 -4.47
C LYS A 40 10.54 0.47 -5.50
N ALA A 41 9.26 0.33 -5.14
CA ALA A 41 8.11 0.57 -6.00
C ALA A 41 7.35 1.86 -5.63
N ASP A 42 7.91 2.72 -4.77
CA ASP A 42 7.19 3.84 -4.17
C ASP A 42 6.61 4.81 -5.20
N ALA A 43 7.32 5.05 -6.32
CA ALA A 43 6.82 5.90 -7.40
C ALA A 43 5.54 5.34 -8.04
N ALA A 44 5.52 4.06 -8.41
CA ALA A 44 4.37 3.41 -9.02
C ALA A 44 3.19 3.32 -8.02
N ILE A 45 3.49 2.97 -6.77
CA ILE A 45 2.51 2.92 -5.68
C ILE A 45 1.92 4.32 -5.44
N GLY A 46 2.75 5.36 -5.43
CA GLY A 46 2.35 6.75 -5.30
C GLY A 46 1.41 7.20 -6.43
N LYS A 47 1.70 6.81 -7.67
CA LYS A 47 0.85 7.10 -8.84
C LYS A 47 -0.55 6.51 -8.68
N ILE A 48 -0.65 5.23 -8.30
CA ILE A 48 -1.93 4.57 -8.02
C ILE A 48 -2.66 5.28 -6.88
N ARG A 49 -1.95 5.53 -5.76
CA ARG A 49 -2.51 6.15 -4.56
C ARG A 49 -3.09 7.53 -4.84
N GLU A 50 -2.36 8.39 -5.53
CA GLU A 50 -2.82 9.75 -5.86
C GLU A 50 -3.97 9.73 -6.87
N GLY A 51 -3.99 8.78 -7.82
CA GLY A 51 -5.13 8.58 -8.71
C GLY A 51 -6.40 8.19 -7.94
N ILE A 52 -6.32 7.20 -7.03
CA ILE A 52 -7.46 6.82 -6.18
C ILE A 52 -7.92 8.01 -5.34
N LYS A 53 -6.98 8.71 -4.71
CA LYS A 53 -7.27 9.87 -3.87
C LYS A 53 -7.95 10.97 -4.68
N TYR A 54 -7.48 11.27 -5.89
CA TYR A 54 -8.09 12.25 -6.79
C TYR A 54 -9.56 11.91 -7.07
N ILE A 55 -9.83 10.66 -7.46
CA ILE A 55 -11.18 10.18 -7.78
C ILE A 55 -12.09 10.29 -6.56
N LYS A 56 -11.61 9.85 -5.38
CA LYS A 56 -12.41 9.79 -4.15
C LYS A 56 -12.57 11.13 -3.44
N ASN A 57 -11.74 12.13 -3.76
CA ASN A 57 -11.81 13.45 -3.14
C ASN A 57 -13.01 14.28 -3.61
N SER A 58 -13.80 13.81 -4.57
CA SER A 58 -15.03 14.47 -5.00
C SER A 58 -16.07 13.44 -5.43
N GLU A 59 -17.28 13.58 -4.91
CA GLU A 59 -18.41 12.74 -5.29
C GLU A 59 -18.69 12.80 -6.79
N ILE A 60 -18.56 13.97 -7.41
CA ILE A 60 -18.72 14.16 -8.86
C ILE A 60 -17.67 13.34 -9.64
N ARG A 61 -16.40 13.35 -9.18
CA ARG A 61 -15.32 12.58 -9.83
C ARG A 61 -15.52 11.09 -9.65
N LEU A 62 -15.96 10.66 -8.45
CA LEU A 62 -16.28 9.26 -8.18
C LEU A 62 -17.42 8.76 -9.06
N VAL A 63 -18.52 9.53 -9.19
CA VAL A 63 -19.65 9.17 -10.04
C VAL A 63 -19.20 9.05 -11.50
N LYS A 64 -18.47 10.02 -12.04
CA LYS A 64 -17.92 9.96 -13.40
C LYS A 64 -17.03 8.74 -13.62
N PHE A 65 -16.20 8.39 -12.65
CA PHE A 65 -15.36 7.20 -12.72
C PHE A 65 -16.19 5.90 -12.72
N VAL A 66 -17.25 5.83 -11.91
CA VAL A 66 -18.17 4.68 -11.87
C VAL A 66 -19.01 4.56 -13.15
N GLU A 67 -19.41 5.67 -13.75
CA GLU A 67 -20.06 5.67 -15.08
C GLU A 67 -19.12 5.10 -16.15
N CYS A 68 -17.81 5.43 -16.09
CA CYS A 68 -16.82 4.83 -16.97
C CYS A 68 -16.71 3.31 -16.79
N LEU A 69 -16.76 2.82 -15.54
CA LEU A 69 -16.74 1.38 -15.23
C LEU A 69 -17.98 0.65 -15.76
N SER A 70 -19.16 1.27 -15.60
CA SER A 70 -20.44 0.67 -15.97
C SER A 70 -20.57 0.47 -17.48
N ASN A 71 -20.02 1.39 -18.27
CA ASN A 71 -19.97 1.32 -19.73
C ASN A 71 -19.10 0.16 -20.27
N LEU A 72 -18.29 -0.49 -19.44
CA LEU A 72 -17.41 -1.60 -19.81
C LEU A 72 -17.95 -2.98 -19.37
N GLY A 73 -19.11 -3.02 -18.70
CA GLY A 73 -19.75 -4.27 -18.26
C GLY A 73 -18.96 -5.02 -17.17
N LEU A 74 -17.96 -4.38 -16.56
CA LEU A 74 -17.21 -4.99 -15.47
C LEU A 74 -18.04 -4.93 -14.18
N PRO A 75 -18.25 -6.06 -13.49
CA PRO A 75 -18.78 -6.00 -12.14
C PRO A 75 -17.79 -5.22 -11.29
N CYS A 76 -18.27 -4.22 -10.55
CA CYS A 76 -17.51 -3.53 -9.51
C CYS A 76 -17.22 -4.51 -8.35
N SER A 77 -16.44 -5.56 -8.63
CA SER A 77 -16.24 -6.70 -7.72
C SER A 77 -15.15 -6.40 -6.70
N LYS A 78 -14.16 -5.60 -7.08
CA LYS A 78 -13.21 -4.97 -6.17
C LYS A 78 -13.67 -3.53 -5.92
N LYS A 79 -13.51 -3.07 -4.68
CA LYS A 79 -13.78 -1.68 -4.29
C LYS A 79 -12.52 -0.87 -4.57
N LEU A 80 -12.67 0.36 -5.06
CA LEU A 80 -11.55 1.30 -5.18
C LEU A 80 -11.02 1.66 -3.77
N CYS A 81 -9.97 0.96 -3.37
CA CYS A 81 -9.42 0.98 -2.01
C CYS A 81 -8.16 1.84 -1.97
N GLN A 82 -8.25 2.99 -1.30
CA GLN A 82 -7.07 3.76 -0.96
C GLN A 82 -6.37 3.07 0.20
N ASP A 83 -5.04 2.95 0.13
CA ASP A 83 -4.28 2.33 1.20
C ASP A 83 -4.15 3.21 2.44
N MET A 84 -3.71 2.58 3.54
CA MET A 84 -3.13 3.26 4.68
C MET A 84 -1.61 3.03 4.65
N PRO A 85 -0.79 4.03 4.31
CA PRO A 85 0.65 3.87 4.05
C PRO A 85 1.45 3.20 5.18
N ILE A 86 0.94 3.25 6.42
CA ILE A 86 1.57 2.65 7.60
C ILE A 86 1.33 1.12 7.67
N ARG A 87 0.32 0.61 6.95
CA ARG A 87 -0.11 -0.81 6.94
C ARG A 87 0.08 -1.43 5.56
N TRP A 88 1.16 -2.19 5.40
CA TRP A 88 1.51 -2.84 4.12
C TRP A 88 0.38 -3.71 3.55
N ASN A 89 -0.42 -4.37 4.39
CA ASN A 89 -1.57 -5.18 3.95
C ASN A 89 -2.56 -4.37 3.11
N SER A 90 -2.80 -3.10 3.50
CA SER A 90 -3.72 -2.23 2.77
C SER A 90 -3.09 -1.73 1.46
N THR A 91 -1.77 -1.49 1.45
CA THR A 91 -1.02 -1.16 0.23
C THR A 91 -1.03 -2.33 -0.74
N TYR A 92 -0.88 -3.57 -0.26
CA TYR A 92 -1.03 -4.78 -1.05
C TYR A 92 -2.41 -4.87 -1.69
N GLN A 93 -3.49 -4.70 -0.92
CA GLN A 93 -4.86 -4.73 -1.45
C GLN A 93 -5.10 -3.67 -2.54
N MET A 94 -4.58 -2.45 -2.34
CA MET A 94 -4.63 -1.39 -3.35
C MET A 94 -3.90 -1.82 -4.64
N ILE A 95 -2.65 -2.29 -4.53
CA ILE A 95 -1.85 -2.74 -5.68
C ILE A 95 -2.51 -3.91 -6.40
N GLU A 96 -3.01 -4.91 -5.67
CA GLU A 96 -3.68 -6.10 -6.22
C GLU A 96 -4.97 -5.75 -6.99
N SER A 97 -5.60 -4.62 -6.65
CA SER A 97 -6.78 -4.12 -7.37
C SER A 97 -6.44 -3.25 -8.58
N ALA A 98 -5.25 -2.66 -8.64
CA ALA A 98 -4.89 -1.66 -9.65
C ALA A 98 -4.96 -2.17 -11.11
N PRO A 99 -4.52 -3.41 -11.45
CA PRO A 99 -4.65 -3.93 -12.82
C PRO A 99 -6.09 -4.00 -13.32
N ALA A 100 -7.05 -4.23 -12.41
CA ALA A 100 -8.48 -4.29 -12.76
C ALA A 100 -9.07 -2.91 -13.10
N TYR A 101 -8.34 -1.82 -12.86
CA TYR A 101 -8.74 -0.45 -13.18
C TYR A 101 -7.81 0.23 -14.20
N GLN A 102 -6.87 -0.51 -14.79
CA GLN A 102 -5.82 0.08 -15.63
C GLN A 102 -6.42 0.79 -16.85
N GLN A 103 -7.35 0.15 -17.54
CA GLN A 103 -7.98 0.72 -18.74
C GLN A 103 -8.80 1.96 -18.40
N GLU A 104 -9.45 1.96 -17.25
CA GLU A 104 -10.32 3.02 -16.76
C GLU A 104 -9.53 4.23 -16.30
N TYR A 105 -8.37 4.03 -15.67
CA TYR A 105 -7.47 5.13 -15.35
C TYR A 105 -7.06 5.88 -16.60
N ASN A 106 -6.68 5.17 -17.66
CA ASN A 106 -6.28 5.79 -18.92
C ASN A 106 -7.47 6.49 -19.61
N ARG A 107 -8.65 5.88 -19.58
CA ARG A 107 -9.86 6.50 -20.16
C ARG A 107 -10.33 7.71 -19.35
N TYR A 108 -10.23 7.67 -18.04
CA TYR A 108 -10.57 8.78 -17.16
C TYR A 108 -9.61 9.95 -17.35
N ASP A 109 -8.32 9.69 -17.64
CA ASP A 109 -7.33 10.68 -18.07
C ASP A 109 -7.76 11.47 -19.33
N LEU A 110 -8.47 10.81 -20.25
CA LEU A 110 -9.03 11.45 -21.45
C LEU A 110 -10.31 12.27 -21.17
N ILE A 111 -11.06 11.92 -20.12
CA ILE A 111 -12.35 12.53 -19.78
C ILE A 111 -12.18 13.73 -18.85
N ASP A 112 -11.24 13.63 -17.91
CA ASP A 112 -10.93 14.66 -16.92
C ASP A 112 -9.50 15.16 -17.14
N PRO A 113 -9.29 16.31 -17.81
CA PRO A 113 -7.95 16.85 -18.09
C PRO A 113 -7.12 17.17 -16.84
N ASN A 114 -7.76 17.20 -15.67
CA ASN A 114 -7.09 17.42 -14.39
C ASN A 114 -6.65 16.11 -13.73
N PHE A 115 -7.11 14.96 -14.21
CA PHE A 115 -6.53 13.67 -13.87
C PHE A 115 -5.20 13.54 -14.63
N ARG A 116 -4.12 13.24 -13.91
CA ARG A 116 -2.76 13.07 -14.47
C ARG A 116 -2.10 11.81 -13.92
N HIS A 117 -2.92 10.78 -13.74
CA HIS A 117 -2.53 9.56 -13.05
C HIS A 117 -2.83 8.30 -13.89
N GLY A 118 -3.06 8.44 -15.21
CA GLY A 118 -3.18 7.31 -16.13
C GLY A 118 -2.04 6.31 -15.96
N LEU A 119 -2.33 5.01 -15.88
CA LEU A 119 -1.38 3.97 -15.44
C LEU A 119 -0.47 3.46 -16.54
N LEU A 120 -0.65 3.86 -17.79
CA LEU A 120 0.32 3.62 -18.85
C LEU A 120 1.50 4.59 -18.74
N GLU A 121 2.69 4.10 -19.07
CA GLU A 121 3.81 4.96 -19.45
C GLU A 121 3.62 5.28 -20.94
N ASN A 122 3.53 6.56 -21.27
CA ASN A 122 3.76 6.96 -22.66
C ASN A 122 5.26 6.77 -22.88
N GLU A 123 5.62 5.78 -23.71
CA GLU A 123 6.96 5.68 -24.30
C GLU A 123 7.30 6.96 -25.09
#